data_AF-A0A484YZV2-F1
#
_entry.id   AF-A0A484YZV2-F1
#
_cell.length_a   1.000
_cell.length_b   1.000
_cell.length_c   1.000
_cell.angle_alpha   90.00
_cell.angle_beta   90.00
_cell.angle_gamma   90.00
#
_symmetry.space_group_name_H-M   'P 1'
#
loop_
_entity.id
_entity.type
_entity.pdbx_description
1 polymer ?
#
loop_
_entity_poly.entity_id
_entity_poly.type
_entity_poly.pdbx_seq_one_letter_code
_entity_poly.pdbx_strand_id
1 'polypeptide(L)'
;MKLHELKQKRNTIATDMRALNEKIGDNAWTEEQRAEWNKAKSELEALDERIAREEELRRQDQTYVDKNEDEQRNNQDPDKNPQHDEKRGQIFDKWMRHGASDLSSEERKALRELRAQGVAPDEKGGYTVPDTFLAKVSNR
;
A
#
# COMPACT_ATOMS: atom_id res chain seq x y z
N MET A 1 15.68 -2.39 -0.53
CA MET A 1 15.17 -3.78 -0.63
C MET A 1 13.74 -3.78 -0.12
N LYS A 2 12.83 -4.45 -0.82
CA LYS A 2 11.44 -4.62 -0.38
C LYS A 2 11.41 -5.57 0.83
N LEU A 3 10.44 -5.39 1.74
CA LEU A 3 10.26 -6.25 2.92
C LEU A 3 10.26 -7.75 2.57
N HIS A 4 9.64 -8.11 1.45
CA HIS A 4 9.61 -9.48 0.96
C HIS A 4 11.01 -10.03 0.60
N GLU A 5 11.86 -9.20 -0.01
CA GLU A 5 13.24 -9.60 -0.35
C GLU A 5 14.08 -9.82 0.91
N LEU A 6 13.89 -8.99 1.94
CA LEU A 6 14.55 -9.16 3.24
C LEU A 6 14.14 -10.48 3.90
N LYS A 7 12.84 -10.78 3.91
CA LYS A 7 12.31 -12.06 4.42
C LYS A 7 12.84 -13.26 3.64
N GLN A 8 12.93 -13.14 2.31
CA GLN A 8 13.48 -14.20 1.47
C GLN A 8 14.95 -14.46 1.82
N LYS A 9 15.78 -13.42 1.93
CA LYS A 9 17.19 -13.55 2.33
C LYS A 9 17.36 -14.15 3.73
N ARG A 10 16.52 -13.73 4.66
CA ARG A 10 16.51 -14.29 6.03
C ARG A 10 16.17 -15.78 6.03
N ASN A 11 15.22 -16.20 5.19
CA ASN A 11 14.87 -17.61 5.05
C ASN A 11 15.97 -18.43 4.38
N THR A 12 16.67 -17.87 3.38
CA THR A 12 17.80 -18.58 2.75
C THR A 12 18.92 -18.79 3.77
N ILE A 13 19.34 -17.75 4.49
CA ILE A 13 20.39 -17.86 5.52
C ILE A 13 19.98 -18.85 6.61
N ALA A 14 18.73 -18.81 7.09
CA ALA A 14 18.26 -19.77 8.09
C ALA A 14 18.27 -21.22 7.56
N THR A 15 17.99 -21.41 6.27
CA THR A 15 18.06 -22.73 5.62
C THR A 15 19.51 -23.20 5.50
N ASP A 16 20.42 -22.32 5.08
CA ASP A 16 21.84 -22.61 4.96
C ASP A 16 22.46 -22.95 6.34
N MET A 17 22.07 -22.22 7.39
CA MET A 17 22.46 -22.55 8.77
C MET A 17 21.98 -23.94 9.18
N ARG A 18 20.72 -24.30 8.90
CA ARG A 18 20.24 -25.66 9.19
C ARG A 18 21.00 -26.71 8.40
N ALA A 19 21.24 -26.48 7.11
CA ALA A 19 21.99 -27.41 6.26
C ALA A 19 23.43 -27.58 6.77
N LEU A 20 24.08 -26.51 7.23
CA LEU A 20 25.41 -26.56 7.84
C LEU A 20 25.38 -27.38 9.14
N ASN A 21 24.39 -27.16 10.00
CA ASN A 21 24.22 -27.92 11.24
C ASN A 21 23.95 -29.41 10.99
N GLU A 22 23.07 -29.73 10.03
CA GLU A 22 22.77 -31.11 9.64
C GLU A 22 23.98 -31.81 9.01
N LYS A 23 24.76 -31.09 8.19
CA LYS A 23 25.98 -31.61 7.57
C LYS A 23 27.07 -31.94 8.60
N ILE A 24 27.16 -31.16 9.67
CA ILE A 24 28.10 -31.43 10.78
C ILE A 24 27.58 -32.59 11.64
N GLY A 25 26.28 -32.57 11.98
CA GLY A 25 25.67 -33.55 12.88
C GLY A 25 26.29 -33.49 14.29
N ASP A 26 26.57 -34.66 14.86
CA ASP A 26 27.18 -34.78 16.19
C ASP A 26 28.72 -34.60 16.19
N ASN A 27 29.31 -34.26 15.04
CA ASN A 27 30.75 -34.06 14.94
C ASN A 27 31.19 -32.76 15.63
N ALA A 28 32.44 -32.75 16.08
CA ALA A 28 33.05 -31.55 16.63
C ALA A 28 33.17 -30.47 15.54
N TRP A 29 32.67 -29.28 15.84
CA TRP A 29 32.70 -28.16 14.92
C TRP A 29 34.13 -27.67 14.68
N THR A 30 34.48 -27.45 13.42
CA THR A 30 35.74 -26.79 13.06
C THR A 30 35.64 -25.29 13.32
N GLU A 31 36.80 -24.63 13.44
CA GLU A 31 36.87 -23.19 13.67
C GLU A 31 36.28 -22.40 12.48
N GLU A 32 36.47 -22.88 11.26
CA GLU A 32 35.88 -22.34 10.04
C GLU A 32 34.35 -22.41 10.06
N GLN A 33 33.79 -23.57 10.45
CA GLN A 33 32.34 -23.76 10.58
C GLN A 33 31.73 -22.87 11.66
N ARG A 34 32.42 -22.70 12.79
CA ARG A 34 31.99 -21.75 13.84
C ARG A 34 32.02 -20.32 13.35
N ALA A 35 33.05 -19.92 12.61
CA ALA A 35 33.15 -18.58 12.04
C ALA A 35 32.02 -18.33 11.02
N GLU A 36 31.74 -19.29 10.14
CA GLU A 36 30.65 -19.22 9.18
C GLU A 36 29.28 -19.11 9.87
N TRP A 37 29.04 -19.92 10.88
CA TRP A 37 27.81 -19.85 11.67
C TRP A 37 27.65 -18.53 12.41
N ASN A 38 28.71 -18.03 13.06
CA ASN A 38 28.67 -16.75 13.75
C ASN A 38 28.39 -15.60 12.79
N LYS A 39 29.00 -15.63 11.58
CA LYS A 39 28.71 -14.67 10.52
C LYS A 39 27.26 -14.76 10.07
N ALA A 40 26.77 -15.95 9.74
CA ALA A 40 25.38 -16.17 9.32
C ALA A 40 24.38 -15.73 10.40
N LYS A 41 24.68 -16.01 11.67
CA LYS A 41 23.89 -15.56 12.82
C LYS A 41 23.83 -14.03 12.90
N SER A 42 24.98 -13.35 12.81
CA SER A 42 25.01 -11.88 12.85
C SER A 42 24.25 -11.23 11.69
N GLU A 43 24.31 -11.83 10.49
CA GLU A 43 23.56 -11.37 9.33
C GLU A 43 22.05 -11.59 9.51
N LEU A 44 21.66 -12.72 10.10
CA LEU A 44 20.26 -13.03 10.42
C LEU A 44 19.70 -12.02 11.44
N GLU A 45 20.44 -11.73 12.51
CA GLU A 45 20.06 -10.71 13.50
C GLU A 45 19.88 -9.33 12.85
N ALA A 46 20.82 -8.90 12.01
CA ALA A 46 20.72 -7.62 11.29
C ALA A 46 19.52 -7.57 10.33
N LEU A 47 19.19 -8.69 9.67
CA LEU A 47 18.01 -8.79 8.82
C LEU A 47 16.71 -8.76 9.63
N ASP A 48 16.65 -9.46 10.76
CA ASP A 48 15.49 -9.50 11.64
C ASP A 48 15.21 -8.11 12.23
N GLU A 49 16.23 -7.36 12.66
CA GLU A 49 16.08 -5.96 13.10
C GLU A 49 15.51 -5.05 12.00
N ARG A 50 16.02 -5.22 10.77
CA ARG A 50 15.55 -4.43 9.63
C ARG A 50 14.11 -4.77 9.27
N ILE A 51 13.75 -6.05 9.29
CA ILE A 51 12.38 -6.52 9.06
C ILE A 51 11.45 -5.95 10.13
N ALA A 52 11.83 -6.05 11.41
CA ALA A 52 11.03 -5.55 12.52
C ALA A 52 10.76 -4.04 12.40
N ARG A 53 11.78 -3.26 12.03
CA ARG A 53 11.65 -1.81 11.82
C ARG A 53 10.68 -1.49 10.67
N GLU A 54 10.82 -2.16 9.54
CA GLU A 54 9.97 -1.94 8.36
C GLU A 54 8.52 -2.38 8.60
N GLU A 55 8.32 -3.48 9.32
CA GLU A 55 6.98 -3.92 9.72
C GLU A 55 6.34 -2.98 10.71
N GLU A 56 7.11 -2.44 11.66
CA GLU A 56 6.60 -1.47 12.63
C GLU A 56 6.15 -0.19 11.92
N LEU A 57 6.95 0.33 10.99
CA LEU A 57 6.55 1.49 10.19
C LEU A 57 5.25 1.23 9.42
N ARG A 58 5.13 0.05 8.78
CA ARG A 58 3.88 -0.33 8.09
C ARG A 58 2.69 -0.46 9.03
N ARG A 59 2.89 -1.01 10.23
CA ARG A 59 1.82 -1.11 11.25
C ARG A 59 1.38 0.27 11.72
N GLN A 60 2.33 1.18 11.94
CA GLN A 60 2.04 2.56 12.33
C GLN A 60 1.28 3.30 11.23
N ASP A 61 1.70 3.18 9.97
CA ASP A 61 1.00 3.74 8.81
C ASP A 61 -0.42 3.17 8.70
N GLN A 62 -0.59 1.85 8.83
CA GLN A 62 -1.91 1.22 8.80
C GLN A 62 -2.80 1.71 9.94
N THR A 63 -2.27 1.80 11.16
CA THR A 63 -3.00 2.29 12.33
C THR A 63 -3.43 3.75 12.14
N TYR A 64 -2.59 4.56 11.50
CA TYR A 64 -2.94 5.94 11.15
C TYR A 64 -4.06 5.99 10.11
N VAL A 65 -4.01 5.15 9.08
CA VAL A 65 -5.08 5.05 8.08
C VAL A 65 -6.39 4.59 8.74
N ASP A 66 -6.37 3.51 9.52
CA ASP A 66 -7.56 2.94 10.14
C ASP A 66 -8.24 3.97 11.08
N LYS A 67 -7.45 4.65 11.93
CA LYS A 67 -7.97 5.70 12.84
C LYS A 67 -8.55 6.89 12.09
N ASN A 68 -7.89 7.34 11.02
CA ASN A 68 -8.39 8.46 10.21
C ASN A 68 -9.61 8.05 9.37
N GLU A 69 -9.71 6.80 8.95
CA GLU A 69 -10.86 6.29 8.21
C GLU A 69 -12.12 6.27 9.10
N ASP A 70 -11.99 5.85 10.36
CA ASP A 70 -13.08 5.89 11.34
C ASP A 70 -13.54 7.34 11.62
N GLU A 71 -12.61 8.29 11.75
CA GLU A 71 -12.94 9.71 11.91
C GLU A 71 -13.61 10.31 10.65
N GLN A 72 -13.16 9.94 9.45
CA GLN A 72 -13.77 10.40 8.20
C GLN A 72 -15.15 9.78 7.93
N ARG A 73 -15.38 8.53 8.33
CA ARG A 73 -16.70 7.88 8.25
C ARG A 73 -17.69 8.50 9.22
N ASN A 74 -17.28 8.81 10.45
CA ASN A 74 -18.15 9.48 11.43
C ASN A 74 -18.38 10.98 11.15
N ASN A 75 -17.48 11.64 10.41
CA ASN A 75 -17.68 13.01 9.93
C ASN A 75 -18.44 13.09 8.60
N GLN A 76 -18.92 11.97 8.03
CA GLN A 76 -19.98 12.05 7.03
C GLN A 76 -21.28 12.39 7.74
N ASP A 77 -21.67 13.66 7.63
CA ASP A 77 -22.91 14.25 8.14
C ASP A 77 -24.02 13.21 8.40
N PRO A 78 -24.48 13.04 9.65
CA PRO A 78 -25.63 12.18 9.96
C PRO A 78 -26.94 12.69 9.30
N ASP A 79 -26.89 13.87 8.67
CA ASP A 79 -27.98 14.49 7.90
C ASP A 79 -27.94 14.14 6.40
N LYS A 80 -27.02 13.30 5.93
CA LYS A 80 -27.07 12.73 4.58
C LYS A 80 -28.24 11.76 4.47
N ASN A 81 -29.40 12.29 4.11
CA ASN A 81 -30.58 11.51 3.77
C ASN A 81 -30.21 10.49 2.65
N PRO A 82 -30.21 9.17 2.93
CA PRO A 82 -29.78 8.15 1.97
C PRO A 82 -30.58 8.18 0.66
N GLN A 83 -31.81 8.71 0.73
CA GLN A 83 -32.69 8.88 -0.43
C GLN A 83 -32.17 9.92 -1.43
N HIS A 84 -31.35 10.88 -0.99
CA HIS A 84 -30.72 11.86 -1.89
C HIS A 84 -29.52 11.25 -2.63
N ASP A 85 -28.76 10.37 -1.98
CA ASP A 85 -27.60 9.72 -2.59
C ASP A 85 -28.00 8.65 -3.61
N GLU A 86 -29.10 7.92 -3.36
CA GLU A 86 -29.68 7.00 -4.36
C GLU A 86 -30.18 7.73 -5.62
N LYS A 87 -30.91 8.84 -5.44
CA LYS A 87 -31.38 9.67 -6.57
C LYS A 87 -30.21 10.24 -7.37
N ARG A 88 -29.14 10.66 -6.69
CA ARG A 88 -27.90 11.14 -7.33
C ARG A 88 -27.22 10.04 -8.14
N GLY A 89 -27.15 8.81 -7.61
CA GLY A 89 -26.58 7.66 -8.31
C GLY A 89 -27.34 7.30 -9.59
N GLN A 90 -28.67 7.35 -9.56
CA GLN A 90 -29.52 7.08 -10.73
C GLN A 90 -29.35 8.15 -11.83
N ILE A 91 -29.26 9.42 -11.45
CA ILE A 91 -29.01 10.53 -12.39
C ILE A 91 -27.62 10.38 -13.05
N PHE A 92 -26.62 9.98 -12.28
CA PHE A 92 -25.26 9.74 -12.77
C PHE A 92 -25.17 8.54 -13.72
N ASP A 93 -25.82 7.42 -13.39
CA ASP A 93 -25.88 6.23 -14.26
C ASP A 93 -26.63 6.53 -15.58
N LYS A 94 -27.74 7.27 -15.51
CA LYS A 94 -28.47 7.75 -16.70
C LYS A 94 -27.59 8.66 -17.57
N TRP A 95 -26.83 9.57 -16.97
CA TRP A 95 -25.87 10.42 -17.68
C TRP A 95 -24.76 9.61 -18.37
N MET A 96 -24.20 8.59 -17.72
CA MET A 96 -23.17 7.75 -18.31
C MET A 96 -23.68 6.94 -19.50
N ARG A 97 -24.94 6.46 -19.44
CA ARG A 97 -25.53 5.62 -20.50
C ARG A 97 -26.11 6.40 -21.68
N HIS A 98 -26.72 7.56 -21.41
CA HIS A 98 -27.50 8.30 -22.41
C HIS A 98 -26.99 9.73 -22.67
N GLY A 99 -25.97 10.18 -21.93
CA GLY A 99 -25.39 11.52 -22.06
C GLY A 99 -26.28 12.62 -21.48
N ALA A 100 -25.78 13.86 -21.50
CA ALA A 100 -26.46 15.02 -20.90
C ALA A 100 -27.76 15.42 -21.61
N SER A 101 -27.97 14.94 -22.84
CA SER A 101 -29.13 15.22 -23.68
C SER A 101 -30.44 14.74 -23.05
N ASP A 102 -30.38 13.63 -22.32
CA ASP A 102 -31.55 12.89 -21.79
C ASP A 102 -31.88 13.23 -20.32
N LEU A 103 -31.15 14.19 -19.75
CA LEU A 103 -31.39 14.73 -18.41
C LEU A 103 -32.32 15.94 -18.46
N SER A 104 -33.29 15.98 -17.54
CA SER A 104 -34.12 17.15 -17.30
C SER A 104 -33.32 18.33 -16.71
N SER A 105 -33.89 19.54 -16.77
CA SER A 105 -33.24 20.75 -16.25
C SER A 105 -32.87 20.67 -14.77
N GLU A 106 -33.68 19.98 -13.95
CA GLU A 106 -33.42 19.75 -12.54
C GLU A 106 -32.31 18.71 -12.31
N GLU A 107 -32.33 17.61 -13.06
CA GLU A 107 -31.29 16.57 -12.98
C GLU A 107 -29.92 17.10 -13.45
N ARG A 108 -29.91 17.97 -14.46
CA ARG A 108 -28.68 18.67 -14.91
C ARG A 108 -28.13 19.60 -13.83
N LYS A 109 -28.99 20.26 -13.06
CA LYS A 109 -28.58 21.11 -11.94
C LYS A 109 -27.97 20.27 -10.82
N ALA A 110 -28.61 19.18 -10.44
CA ALA A 110 -28.10 18.23 -9.45
C ALA A 110 -26.75 17.60 -9.86
N LEU A 111 -26.57 17.26 -11.14
CA LEU A 111 -25.30 16.74 -11.66
C LEU A 111 -24.18 17.79 -11.64
N ARG A 112 -24.49 19.07 -11.89
CA ARG A 112 -23.52 20.17 -11.80
C ARG A 112 -23.08 20.43 -10.36
N GLU A 113 -24.03 20.41 -9.43
CA GLU A 113 -23.75 20.52 -7.99
C GLU A 113 -22.88 19.35 -7.51
N LEU A 114 -23.11 18.13 -8.01
CA LEU A 114 -22.26 16.96 -7.74
C LEU A 114 -20.84 17.12 -8.30
N ARG A 115 -20.71 17.62 -9.54
CA ARG A 115 -19.40 17.88 -10.15
C ARG A 115 -18.62 18.95 -9.39
N ALA A 116 -19.31 19.94 -8.82
CA ALA A 116 -18.69 21.00 -8.01
C ALA A 116 -18.07 20.47 -6.70
N GLN A 117 -18.52 19.34 -6.17
CA GLN A 117 -17.86 18.66 -5.04
C GLN A 117 -16.57 17.94 -5.43
N GLY A 118 -16.34 17.69 -6.73
CA GLY A 118 -15.18 17.00 -7.27
C GLY A 118 -14.06 17.93 -7.79
N VAL A 119 -14.17 19.24 -7.59
CA VAL A 119 -13.12 20.19 -7.93
C VAL A 119 -12.81 21.03 -6.71
N ALA A 120 -12.12 20.43 -5.74
CA ALA A 120 -11.32 21.24 -4.83
C ALA A 120 -10.38 22.08 -5.71
N PRO A 121 -10.36 23.42 -5.55
CA PRO A 121 -9.36 24.23 -6.23
C PRO A 121 -8.01 23.88 -5.63
N ASP A 122 -7.23 23.08 -6.37
CA ASP A 122 -5.77 23.09 -6.45
C ASP A 122 -4.92 23.12 -5.16
N GLU A 123 -5.45 22.75 -4.00
CA GLU A 123 -4.67 22.56 -2.78
C GLU A 123 -5.00 21.22 -2.12
N LYS A 124 -4.07 20.29 -2.25
CA LYS A 124 -3.97 18.99 -1.55
C LYS A 124 -4.84 17.85 -2.09
N GLY A 125 -4.54 17.41 -3.30
CA GLY A 125 -4.88 16.06 -3.80
C GLY A 125 -3.66 15.42 -4.44
N GLY A 126 -3.01 14.48 -3.73
CA GLY A 126 -1.74 13.88 -4.11
C GLY A 126 -1.76 13.21 -5.48
N TYR A 127 -1.07 13.81 -6.44
CA TYR A 127 -0.55 13.09 -7.59
C TYR A 127 0.65 12.26 -7.13
N THR A 128 0.49 10.95 -7.03
CA THR A 128 1.60 10.02 -7.27
C THR A 128 1.86 9.93 -8.78
N VAL A 129 2.12 11.07 -9.41
CA VAL A 129 2.69 11.14 -10.75
C VAL A 129 4.14 11.56 -10.52
N PRO A 130 5.12 10.66 -10.74
CA PRO A 130 6.52 11.08 -10.71
C PRO A 130 6.76 12.16 -11.76
N ASP A 131 7.30 13.31 -11.35
CA ASP A 131 7.63 14.45 -12.22
C ASP A 131 8.76 14.17 -13.23
N THR A 132 9.26 12.94 -13.32
CA THR A 132 10.26 12.54 -14.32
C THR A 132 9.80 11.34 -15.14
N PHE A 133 9.51 11.58 -16.41
CA PHE A 133 9.33 10.55 -17.42
C PHE A 133 10.71 9.98 -17.76
N LEU A 134 11.00 8.74 -17.36
CA LEU A 134 12.26 8.07 -17.66
C LEU A 134 12.23 7.58 -19.12
N ALA A 135 12.55 8.48 -20.06
CA ALA A 135 12.74 8.12 -21.46
C ALA A 135 14.02 7.28 -21.60
N LYS A 136 13.88 5.94 -21.64
CA LYS A 136 14.95 5.06 -22.13
C LYS A 136 14.44 4.27 -23.34
N VAL A 137 14.64 4.83 -24.53
CA VAL A 137 14.69 4.05 -25.77
C VAL A 137 16.11 3.50 -25.88
N SER A 138 16.26 2.19 -25.68
CA SER A 138 17.50 1.48 -26.03
C SER A 138 17.45 1.20 -27.52
N ASN A 139 18.18 1.97 -28.31
CA ASN A 139 18.41 1.64 -29.72
C ASN A 139 19.25 0.35 -29.78
N ARG A 140 18.85 -0.57 -30.66
CA ARG A 140 19.60 -1.77 -31.02
C ARG A 140 20.24 -1.55 -32.38
#